data_AF-A0A1F7N9S7-F1
#
_entry.id   AF-A0A1F7N9S7-F1
#
_cell.length_a   1.000
_cell.length_b   1.000
_cell.length_c   1.000
_cell.angle_alpha   90.00
_cell.angle_beta   90.00
_cell.angle_gamma   90.00
#
_symmetry.space_group_name_H-M   'P 1'
#
loop_
_entity.id
_entity.type
_entity.pdbx_description
1 polymer ?
#
loop_
_entity_poly.entity_id
_entity_poly.type
_entity_poly.pdbx_seq_one_letter_code
_entity_poly.pdbx_strand_id
1 'polypeptide(L)' 'MAVMRTELIRERVVEIEVNRSAGAGWIAVGVVREGLAPERGLRFEAHGASAEEAERRLREEIEASFA' A
#
# COMPACT_ATOMS: atom_id res chain seq x y z
N MET A 1 -5.99 4.67 -14.49
CA MET A 1 -4.56 4.97 -14.32
C MET A 1 -4.12 4.32 -13.03
N ALA A 2 -3.19 3.39 -13.12
CA ALA A 2 -2.51 2.81 -11.98
C ALA A 2 -1.27 3.67 -11.70
N VAL A 3 -1.09 4.13 -10.46
CA VAL A 3 0.15 4.79 -10.04
C VAL A 3 0.90 3.80 -9.16
N MET A 4 2.09 3.40 -9.58
CA MET A 4 2.96 2.51 -8.83
C MET A 4 4.12 3.31 -8.24
N ARG A 5 4.36 3.15 -6.94
CA ARG A 5 5.42 3.82 -6.20
C ARG A 5 6.07 2.87 -5.22
N THR A 6 7.38 3.01 -5.05
CA THR A 6 8.12 2.30 -4.01
C THR A 6 8.51 3.30 -2.93
N GLU A 7 8.15 3.01 -1.69
CA GLU A 7 8.42 3.86 -0.53
C GLU A 7 9.15 3.08 0.57
N LEU A 8 9.81 3.80 1.47
CA LEU A 8 10.41 3.22 2.67
C LEU A 8 9.55 3.61 3.88
N ILE A 9 8.91 2.63 4.51
CA ILE A 9 8.09 2.82 5.71
C ILE A 9 8.70 1.95 6.81
N ARG A 10 9.10 2.56 7.94
CA ARG A 10 9.68 1.84 9.10
C ARG A 10 10.81 0.87 8.70
N GLU A 11 11.77 1.37 7.92
CA GLU A 11 12.93 0.62 7.40
C GLU A 11 12.58 -0.55 6.45
N ARG A 12 11.33 -0.64 6.01
CA ARG A 12 10.86 -1.67 5.07
C ARG A 12 10.54 -1.05 3.72
N VAL A 13 10.87 -1.79 2.67
CA VAL A 13 10.51 -1.43 1.30
C VAL A 13 9.05 -1.81 1.07
N VAL A 14 8.25 -0.82 0.67
CA VAL A 14 6.82 -0.96 0.41
C VAL A 14 6.55 -0.59 -1.05
N GLU A 15 6.02 -1.52 -1.81
CA GLU A 15 5.51 -1.27 -3.16
C GLU A 15 4.03 -0.94 -3.07
N ILE A 16 3.67 0.30 -3.37
CA ILE A 16 2.30 0.81 -3.33
C ILE A 16 1.79 0.96 -4.75
N GLU A 17 0.65 0.34 -5.01
CA GLU A 17 -0.11 0.47 -6.24
C GLU A 17 -1.47 1.09 -5.94
N VAL A 18 -1.74 2.26 -6.51
CA VAL A 18 -3.03 2.95 -6.37
C VAL A 18 -3.79 2.84 -7.68
N ASN A 19 -4.99 2.26 -7.61
CA ASN A 19 -5.88 2.04 -8.73
C ASN A 19 -7.24 2.67 -8.50
N ARG A 20 -7.91 3.03 -9.60
CA ARG A 20 -9.33 3.39 -9.57
C ARG A 20 -10.16 2.15 -9.85
N SER A 21 -10.92 1.68 -8.87
CA SER A 21 -11.80 0.53 -9.03
C SER A 21 -13.10 0.95 -9.71
N ALA A 22 -13.61 0.13 -10.62
CA ALA A 22 -14.84 0.41 -11.34
C ALA A 22 -16.05 0.30 -10.38
N GLY A 23 -16.51 1.43 -9.86
CA GLY A 23 -17.71 1.52 -9.02
C GLY A 23 -17.49 1.54 -7.50
N ALA A 24 -16.26 1.29 -7.01
CA ALA A 24 -15.95 1.25 -5.57
C ALA A 24 -15.03 2.38 -5.07
N GLY A 25 -14.65 3.32 -5.94
CA GLY A 25 -13.75 4.43 -5.59
C GLY A 25 -12.29 4.13 -5.93
N TRP A 26 -11.38 4.50 -5.04
CA TRP A 26 -9.94 4.27 -5.19
C TRP A 26 -9.47 3.20 -4.20
N ILE A 27 -8.54 2.38 -4.67
CA ILE A 27 -7.93 1.31 -3.90
C ILE A 27 -6.42 1.50 -3.92
N ALA A 28 -5.78 1.42 -2.76
CA ALA A 28 -4.34 1.42 -2.60
C ALA A 28 -3.93 0.06 -2.06
N VAL A 29 -3.00 -0.60 -2.75
CA VAL A 29 -2.45 -1.92 -2.38
C VAL A 29 -0.99 -1.74 -2.07
N GLY A 30 -0.56 -2.09 -0.87
CA GLY A 30 0.82 -2.03 -0.42
C GLY A 30 1.39 -3.43 -0.22
N VAL A 31 2.54 -3.72 -0.81
CA VAL A 31 3.29 -4.95 -0.56
C VAL A 31 4.56 -4.60 0.19
N VAL A 32 4.63 -5.01 1.46
CA VAL A 32 5.78 -4.80 2.34
C VAL A 32 6.71 -5.99 2.19
N ARG A 33 7.93 -5.77 1.71
CA ARG A 33 8.94 -6.83 1.60
C ARG A 33 9.69 -6.97 2.92
N GLU A 34 9.51 -8.10 3.62
CA GLU A 34 10.28 -8.44 4.81
C GLU A 34 11.45 -9.39 4.45
N GLY A 35 12.65 -8.83 4.33
CA GLY A 35 13.89 -9.60 4.13
C GLY A 35 14.26 -9.91 2.67
N LEU A 36 15.33 -10.69 2.49
CA LEU A 36 15.92 -11.04 1.19
C LEU A 36 15.20 -12.18 0.46
N ALA A 37 14.17 -12.77 1.07
CA ALA A 37 13.43 -13.88 0.48
C ALA A 37 12.24 -13.34 -0.34
N PRO A 38 12.11 -13.72 -1.63
CA PRO A 38 11.08 -13.18 -2.53
C PRO A 38 9.64 -13.56 -2.17
N GLU A 39 9.43 -14.42 -1.17
CA GLU A 39 8.16 -15.12 -0.94
C GLU A 39 7.37 -14.62 0.29
N ARG A 40 7.93 -13.72 1.11
CA ARG A 40 7.29 -13.26 2.37
C ARG A 40 6.97 -11.76 2.36
N GLY A 41 6.25 -11.33 1.33
CA GLY A 41 5.67 -9.98 1.29
C GLY A 41 4.35 -9.92 2.05
N LEU A 42 4.21 -9.00 3.02
CA LEU A 42 2.92 -8.71 3.65
C LEU A 42 2.12 -7.76 2.76
N ARG A 43 0.90 -8.17 2.38
CA ARG A 43 0.02 -7.36 1.54
C ARG A 43 -1.02 -6.63 2.40
N PHE A 44 -1.11 -5.33 2.20
CA PHE A 44 -2.08 -4.43 2.79
C PHE A 44 -2.95 -3.81 1.69
N GLU A 45 -4.20 -3.53 1.99
CA GLU A 45 -5.15 -2.94 1.04
C GLU A 45 -6.06 -1.95 1.77
N ALA A 46 -6.16 -0.73 1.24
CA ALA A 46 -7.05 0.29 1.77
C ALA A 46 -7.89 0.92 0.66
N HIS A 47 -9.12 1.30 1.01
CA HIS A 47 -10.10 1.92 0.12
C HIS A 47 -10.36 3.37 0.53
N GLY A 48 -10.52 4.25 -0.47
CA GLY A 48 -10.75 5.69 -0.27
C GLY A 48 -11.63 6.31 -1.36
N ALA A 49 -12.21 7.47 -1.06
CA ALA A 49 -12.98 8.24 -2.04
C ALA A 49 -12.08 8.94 -3.06
N SER A 50 -10.80 9.14 -2.73
CA SER A 50 -9.75 9.65 -3.60
C SER A 50 -8.48 8.77 -3.56
N ALA A 51 -7.61 8.93 -4.55
CA ALA A 51 -6.31 8.26 -4.59
C ALA A 51 -5.47 8.59 -3.33
N GLU A 52 -5.45 9.86 -2.93
CA GLU A 52 -4.72 10.34 -1.75
C GLU A 52 -5.29 9.76 -0.45
N GLU A 53 -6.62 9.62 -0.33
CA GLU A 53 -7.22 9.03 0.86
C GLU A 53 -6.91 7.54 0.97
N ALA A 54 -6.99 6.80 -0.14
CA ALA A 54 -6.64 5.38 -0.18
C ALA A 54 -5.16 5.17 0.18
N GLU A 55 -4.25 5.97 -0.38
CA GLU A 55 -2.82 5.92 -0.07
C GLU A 55 -2.52 6.26 1.40
N ARG A 56 -3.12 7.32 1.93
CA ARG A 56 -2.93 7.71 3.34
C ARG A 56 -3.36 6.59 4.29
N ARG A 57 -4.55 6.01 4.07
CA ARG A 57 -5.05 4.91 4.89
C ARG A 57 -4.17 3.68 4.82
N LEU A 58 -3.73 3.32 3.62
CA LEU A 58 -2.80 2.20 3.43
C LEU A 58 -1.52 2.42 4.24
N ARG A 59 -0.96 3.63 4.19
CA ARG A 59 0.24 3.99 4.94
C ARG A 59 0.01 3.90 6.45
N GLU A 60 -1.09 4.46 6.94
CA GLU A 60 -1.47 4.39 8.36
C GLU A 60 -1.63 2.93 8.84
N GLU A 61 -2.24 2.05 8.04
CA GLU A 61 -2.39 0.63 8.37
C GLU A 61 -1.04 -0.11 8.39
N ILE A 62 -0.18 0.13 7.40
CA ILE A 62 1.17 -0.44 7.36
C ILE A 62 1.96 0.05 8.58
N GLU A 63 1.95 1.35 8.85
CA GLU A 63 2.65 1.91 10.01
C GLU A 63 2.14 1.33 11.33
N ALA A 64 0.82 1.21 11.51
CA ALA A 64 0.23 0.62 12.71
C ALA A 64 0.57 -0.87 12.88
N SER A 65 0.70 -1.61 11.78
CA SER A 65 1.07 -3.04 11.82
C SER A 65 2.52 -3.29 12.23
N PHE A 66 3.38 -2.27 12.16
CA PHE A 66 4.80 -2.35 12.52
C PHE A 66 5.23 -1.36 13.63
N ALA A 67 4.27 -0.73 14.31
CA ALA A 67 4.49 0.15 15.47
C ALA A 67 4.70 -0.66 16.75
#